data_AF-A0A2N6T527-F1
#
_entry.id   AF-A0A2N6T527-F1
#
_cell.length_a   1.000
_cell.length_b   1.000
_cell.length_c   1.000
_cell.angle_alpha   90.00
_cell.angle_beta   90.00
_cell.angle_gamma   90.00
#
_symmetry.space_group_name_H-M   'P 1'
#
loop_
_entity.id
_entity.type
_entity.pdbx_description
1 polymer ?
#
loop_
_entity_poly.entity_id
_entity_poly.type
_entity_poly.pdbx_seq_one_letter_code
_entity_poly.pdbx_strand_id
1 'polypeptide(L)'
;MNDPTRIPRVLERLREAWEGQPDLPLATLFGILANNGAGWGTTDEELEGLLVRQAQAHPADLPRSDEGRVAVDVLVETVSPAHRVTLTAAGDVVVRSGTERARQPSVWRYSAVRPTGPGRMLVLADSDGVEHRLGVVTLISPVRPSGPLEGLVRPDIGNAVWLVVLEGGARAVVTQRIHLWQVEGRAVRKSSHTWERIVNAASGEEFRYAPAGGGAQVSLGRVELVLLLEG
;
A
#
# COMPACT_ATOMS: atom_id res chain seq x y z
N MET A 1 23.45 -21.28 32.67
CA MET A 1 23.74 -21.77 31.31
C MET A 1 22.47 -21.58 30.50
N ASN A 2 22.52 -20.90 29.37
CA ASN A 2 21.31 -20.64 28.58
C ASN A 2 20.92 -21.89 27.78
N ASP A 3 19.62 -22.11 27.61
CA ASP A 3 19.07 -23.24 26.86
C ASP A 3 19.52 -23.18 25.38
N PRO A 4 20.23 -24.20 24.85
CA PRO A 4 20.67 -24.22 23.46
C PRO A 4 19.53 -24.20 22.43
N THR A 5 18.32 -24.61 22.80
CA THR A 5 17.15 -24.63 21.91
C THR A 5 16.68 -23.23 21.51
N ARG A 6 17.16 -22.18 22.18
CA ARG A 6 16.94 -20.78 21.80
C ARG A 6 17.54 -20.41 20.45
N ILE A 7 18.69 -21.01 20.07
CA ILE A 7 19.43 -20.64 18.86
C ILE A 7 18.62 -20.93 17.58
N PRO A 8 18.10 -22.16 17.37
CA PRO A 8 17.23 -22.43 16.22
C PRO A 8 16.02 -21.50 16.14
N ARG A 9 15.41 -21.16 17.28
CA ARG A 9 14.24 -20.28 17.35
C ARG A 9 14.56 -18.87 16.85
N VAL A 10 15.65 -18.27 17.32
CA VAL A 10 16.10 -16.94 16.88
C VAL A 10 16.47 -16.94 15.39
N LEU A 11 17.18 -17.97 14.92
CA LEU A 11 17.55 -18.08 13.51
C LEU A 11 16.33 -18.22 12.59
N GLU A 12 15.29 -18.91 13.04
CA GLU A 12 14.04 -19.02 12.29
C GLU A 12 13.32 -17.68 12.19
N ARG A 13 13.25 -16.90 13.29
CA ARG A 13 12.71 -15.53 13.24
C ARG A 13 13.52 -14.61 12.36
N LEU A 14 14.84 -14.78 12.33
CA LEU A 14 15.71 -14.04 11.44
C LEU A 14 15.43 -14.38 9.98
N ARG A 15 15.29 -15.66 9.66
CA ARG A 15 14.92 -16.14 8.32
C ARG A 15 13.60 -15.52 7.87
N GLU A 16 12.55 -15.65 8.67
CA GLU A 16 11.22 -15.11 8.38
C GLU A 16 11.24 -13.60 8.10
N ALA A 17 11.94 -12.83 8.93
CA ALA A 17 12.04 -11.38 8.76
C ALA A 17 12.86 -10.98 7.52
N TRP A 18 13.87 -11.78 7.17
CA TRP A 18 14.77 -11.46 6.07
C TRP A 18 14.20 -11.87 4.70
N GLU A 19 13.45 -12.98 4.63
CA GLU A 19 12.79 -13.44 3.40
C GLU A 19 11.74 -12.44 2.86
N GLY A 20 11.20 -11.56 3.72
CA GLY A 20 10.34 -10.44 3.32
C GLY A 20 11.06 -9.35 2.52
N GLN A 21 12.40 -9.31 2.58
CA GLN A 21 13.25 -8.32 1.94
C GLN A 21 14.56 -8.98 1.47
N PRO A 22 14.51 -9.89 0.48
CA PRO A 22 15.66 -10.72 0.10
C PRO A 22 16.85 -9.91 -0.45
N ASP A 23 16.59 -8.73 -1.02
CA ASP A 23 17.62 -7.83 -1.54
C ASP A 23 18.27 -6.96 -0.45
N LEU A 24 17.74 -6.97 0.79
CA LEU A 24 18.31 -6.24 1.92
C LEU A 24 19.55 -6.99 2.44
N PRO A 25 20.74 -6.38 2.51
CA PRO A 25 21.87 -7.06 3.13
C PRO A 25 21.61 -7.36 4.61
N LEU A 26 22.02 -8.55 5.09
CA LEU A 26 21.81 -8.96 6.48
C LEU A 26 22.38 -7.94 7.49
N ALA A 27 23.54 -7.35 7.20
CA ALA A 27 24.12 -6.30 8.03
C ALA A 27 23.21 -5.06 8.13
N THR A 28 22.53 -4.71 7.04
CA THR A 28 21.56 -3.61 7.02
C THR A 28 20.31 -3.96 7.84
N LEU A 29 19.84 -5.20 7.78
CA LEU A 29 18.77 -5.69 8.66
C LEU A 29 19.15 -5.49 10.13
N PHE A 30 20.35 -5.88 10.55
CA PHE A 30 20.83 -5.61 11.91
C PHE A 30 20.91 -4.12 12.24
N GLY A 31 21.29 -3.27 11.28
CA GLY A 31 21.23 -1.82 11.43
C GLY A 31 19.81 -1.29 11.67
N ILE A 32 18.81 -1.83 10.98
CA ILE A 32 17.39 -1.49 11.20
C ILE A 32 16.94 -1.95 12.59
N LEU A 33 17.29 -3.17 13.01
CA LEU A 33 16.95 -3.67 14.34
C LEU A 33 17.59 -2.79 15.43
N ALA A 34 18.83 -2.33 15.21
CA ALA A 34 19.52 -1.43 16.14
C ALA A 34 18.82 -0.07 16.27
N ASN A 35 18.38 0.51 15.15
CA ASN A 35 17.56 1.73 15.17
C ASN A 35 16.21 1.55 15.90
N ASN A 36 15.72 0.31 15.97
CA ASN A 36 14.50 -0.07 16.67
C ASN A 36 14.74 -0.56 18.12
N GLY A 37 15.96 -0.42 18.64
CA GLY A 37 16.31 -0.68 20.04
C GLY A 37 17.13 -1.95 20.30
N ALA A 38 17.55 -2.70 19.28
CA ALA A 38 18.54 -3.76 19.48
C ALA A 38 19.92 -3.16 19.82
N GLY A 39 20.61 -3.76 20.78
CA GLY A 39 21.94 -3.31 21.17
C GLY A 39 22.65 -4.30 22.08
N TRP A 40 23.75 -3.83 22.67
CA TRP A 40 24.49 -4.61 23.66
C TRP A 40 23.62 -4.82 24.90
N GLY A 41 23.27 -6.08 25.18
CA GLY A 41 22.41 -6.46 26.30
C GLY A 41 20.98 -6.81 25.91
N THR A 42 20.59 -6.70 24.64
CA THR A 42 19.29 -7.20 24.16
C THR A 42 19.21 -8.71 24.39
N THR A 43 18.14 -9.13 25.04
CA THR A 43 17.81 -10.54 25.26
C THR A 43 17.33 -11.21 23.98
N ASP A 44 17.36 -12.54 23.93
CA ASP A 44 16.83 -13.27 22.77
C ASP A 44 15.34 -13.00 22.57
N GLU A 45 14.57 -12.92 23.65
CA GLU A 45 13.13 -12.63 23.61
C GLU A 45 12.85 -11.23 23.02
N GLU A 46 13.64 -10.23 23.39
CA GLU A 46 13.53 -8.88 22.82
C GLU A 46 13.93 -8.86 21.34
N LEU A 47 14.99 -9.57 20.97
CA LEU A 47 15.43 -9.72 19.59
C LEU A 47 14.37 -10.43 18.74
N GLU A 48 13.77 -11.50 19.25
CA GLU A 48 12.64 -12.19 18.60
C GLU A 48 11.45 -11.25 18.43
N GLY A 49 11.13 -10.42 19.42
CA GLY A 49 10.08 -9.41 19.32
C GLY A 49 10.35 -8.35 18.25
N LEU A 50 11.61 -7.94 18.06
CA LEU A 50 12.03 -7.08 16.94
C LEU A 50 11.93 -7.84 15.60
N LEU A 51 12.36 -9.09 15.60
CA LEU A 51 12.16 -10.16 14.61
C LEU A 51 10.77 -10.13 13.97
N VAL A 52 9.82 -10.45 14.83
CA VAL A 52 8.40 -10.59 14.50
C VAL A 52 7.83 -9.27 13.99
N ARG A 53 8.17 -8.13 14.62
CA ARG A 53 7.71 -6.82 14.14
C ARG A 53 8.23 -6.51 12.74
N GLN A 54 9.48 -6.85 12.45
CA GLN A 54 10.05 -6.66 11.10
C GLN A 54 9.36 -7.56 10.08
N ALA A 55 9.12 -8.83 10.40
CA ALA A 55 8.40 -9.77 9.54
C ALA A 55 6.93 -9.34 9.30
N GLN A 56 6.29 -8.72 10.30
CA GLN A 56 4.94 -8.16 10.15
C GLN A 56 4.93 -6.89 9.27
N ALA A 57 5.97 -6.06 9.38
CA ALA A 57 6.11 -4.86 8.54
C ALA A 57 6.38 -5.21 7.08
N HIS A 58 7.15 -6.29 6.84
CA HIS A 58 7.49 -6.77 5.51
C HIS A 58 7.37 -8.30 5.43
N PRO A 59 6.15 -8.83 5.16
CA PRO A 59 5.91 -10.27 5.13
C PRO A 59 6.64 -11.00 4.00
N ALA A 60 7.22 -12.17 4.32
CA ALA A 60 7.79 -13.09 3.33
C ALA A 60 6.73 -13.76 2.44
N ASP A 61 5.53 -13.94 2.97
CA ASP A 61 4.35 -14.42 2.26
C ASP A 61 3.23 -13.39 2.36
N LEU A 62 2.49 -13.22 1.27
CA LEU A 62 1.29 -12.40 1.24
C LEU A 62 0.25 -12.98 2.24
N PRO A 63 -0.16 -12.22 3.28
CA PRO A 63 -1.12 -12.70 4.25
C PRO A 63 -2.49 -12.84 3.59
N ARG A 64 -3.00 -14.08 3.55
CA ARG A 64 -4.24 -14.43 2.86
C ARG A 64 -5.30 -14.96 3.80
N SER A 65 -6.57 -14.70 3.48
CA SER A 65 -7.72 -15.38 4.08
C SER A 65 -7.93 -16.75 3.44
N ASP A 66 -8.74 -17.59 4.09
CA ASP A 66 -9.13 -18.91 3.57
C ASP A 66 -9.94 -18.80 2.26
N GLU A 67 -10.63 -17.67 2.01
CA GLU A 67 -11.31 -17.42 0.74
C GLU A 67 -10.35 -17.01 -0.39
N GLY A 68 -9.04 -16.95 -0.13
CA GLY A 68 -8.03 -16.64 -1.13
C GLY A 68 -7.85 -15.16 -1.44
N ARG A 69 -8.41 -14.25 -0.63
CA ARG A 69 -8.10 -12.81 -0.66
C ARG A 69 -6.98 -12.45 0.31
N VAL A 70 -6.55 -11.20 0.32
CA VAL A 70 -5.66 -10.73 1.40
C VAL A 70 -6.43 -10.62 2.72
N ALA A 71 -5.80 -11.01 3.83
CA ALA A 71 -6.43 -10.95 5.15
C ALA A 71 -6.48 -9.52 5.72
N VAL A 72 -5.55 -8.66 5.27
CA VAL A 72 -5.44 -7.25 5.62
C VAL A 72 -5.07 -6.46 4.37
N ASP A 73 -5.37 -5.17 4.36
CA ASP A 73 -4.98 -4.30 3.25
C ASP A 73 -3.45 -4.23 3.14
N VAL A 74 -2.93 -4.41 1.92
CA VAL A 74 -1.49 -4.44 1.65
C VAL A 74 -1.14 -3.63 0.41
N LEU A 75 0.04 -3.05 0.45
CA LEU A 75 0.77 -2.56 -0.71
C LEU A 75 1.78 -3.63 -1.13
N VAL A 76 1.73 -4.02 -2.39
CA VAL A 76 2.68 -4.91 -3.04
C VAL A 76 3.45 -4.11 -4.09
N GLU A 77 4.77 -4.09 -3.97
CA GLU A 77 5.67 -3.54 -4.98
C GLU A 77 6.16 -4.66 -5.87
N THR A 78 6.26 -4.37 -7.16
CA THR A 78 6.64 -5.36 -8.19
C THR A 78 7.67 -4.78 -9.15
N VAL A 79 8.37 -5.68 -9.86
CA VAL A 79 9.26 -5.38 -10.98
C VAL A 79 8.89 -6.21 -12.19
N SER A 80 9.26 -5.69 -13.38
CA SER A 80 9.08 -6.35 -14.67
C SER A 80 7.64 -6.84 -14.91
N PRO A 81 6.63 -5.95 -14.96
CA PRO A 81 6.70 -4.48 -14.90
C PRO A 81 6.73 -3.89 -13.49
N ALA A 82 7.20 -2.64 -13.37
CA ALA A 82 7.24 -1.93 -12.09
C ALA A 82 5.86 -1.37 -11.71
N HIS A 83 5.22 -1.94 -10.70
CA HIS A 83 3.95 -1.47 -10.15
C HIS A 83 3.96 -1.28 -8.64
N ARG A 84 3.07 -0.39 -8.19
CA ARG A 84 2.59 -0.30 -6.81
C ARG A 84 1.14 -0.77 -6.79
N VAL A 85 0.91 -1.94 -6.24
CA VAL A 85 -0.37 -2.65 -6.26
C VAL A 85 -0.95 -2.67 -4.86
N THR A 86 -2.05 -1.94 -4.62
CA THR A 86 -2.78 -2.05 -3.35
C THR A 86 -3.84 -3.13 -3.51
N LEU A 87 -3.91 -4.06 -2.56
CA LEU A 87 -4.97 -5.06 -2.43
C LEU A 87 -5.71 -4.80 -1.13
N THR A 88 -7.03 -4.71 -1.20
CA THR A 88 -7.87 -4.59 0.00
C THR A 88 -8.48 -5.94 0.38
N ALA A 89 -8.71 -6.14 1.68
CA ALA A 89 -9.46 -7.30 2.18
C ALA A 89 -10.90 -7.32 1.64
N ALA A 90 -11.46 -6.14 1.34
CA ALA A 90 -12.78 -5.98 0.71
C ALA A 90 -12.84 -6.46 -0.76
N GLY A 91 -11.69 -6.77 -1.36
CA GLY A 91 -11.59 -7.33 -2.72
C GLY A 91 -11.39 -6.30 -3.82
N ASP A 92 -10.90 -5.10 -3.50
CA ASP A 92 -10.49 -4.10 -4.48
C ASP A 92 -8.99 -4.20 -4.75
N VAL A 93 -8.61 -3.96 -6.01
CA VAL A 93 -7.22 -3.86 -6.42
C VAL A 93 -6.99 -2.53 -7.12
N VAL A 94 -5.91 -1.85 -6.74
CA VAL A 94 -5.47 -0.60 -7.36
C VAL A 94 -4.05 -0.79 -7.87
N VAL A 95 -3.86 -0.73 -9.19
CA VAL A 95 -2.54 -0.81 -9.83
C VAL A 95 -2.10 0.55 -10.31
N ARG A 96 -1.00 1.03 -9.72
CA ARG A 96 -0.30 2.26 -10.12
C ARG A 96 1.02 1.91 -10.79
N SER A 97 1.41 2.68 -11.80
CA SER A 97 2.73 2.53 -12.40
C SER A 97 3.81 3.00 -11.42
N GLY A 98 4.86 2.19 -11.25
CA GLY A 98 6.04 2.57 -10.47
C GLY A 98 6.96 3.55 -11.20
N THR A 99 6.91 3.58 -12.54
CA THR A 99 7.78 4.41 -13.39
C THR A 99 7.05 5.60 -14.00
N GLU A 100 5.79 5.43 -14.39
CA GLU A 100 5.00 6.42 -15.12
C GLU A 100 3.96 7.08 -14.23
N ARG A 101 4.36 8.12 -13.49
CA ARG A 101 3.42 8.88 -12.64
C ARG A 101 2.26 9.51 -13.41
N ALA A 102 2.36 9.67 -14.73
CA ALA A 102 1.30 10.21 -15.57
C ALA A 102 0.20 9.19 -15.90
N ARG A 103 0.48 7.88 -15.77
CA ARG A 103 -0.48 6.82 -16.08
C ARG A 103 -1.60 6.82 -15.04
N GLN A 104 -2.84 6.76 -15.52
CA GLN A 104 -4.02 6.68 -14.65
C GLN A 104 -3.99 5.36 -13.83
N PRO A 105 -4.19 5.39 -12.50
CA PRO A 105 -4.26 4.17 -11.68
C PRO A 105 -5.39 3.27 -12.14
N SER A 106 -5.18 1.97 -12.35
CA SER A 106 -6.25 1.03 -12.70
C SER A 106 -6.93 0.48 -11.45
N VAL A 107 -8.25 0.33 -11.49
CA VAL A 107 -9.06 -0.07 -10.33
C VAL A 107 -10.09 -1.12 -10.77
N TRP A 108 -10.14 -2.25 -10.08
CA TRP A 108 -11.13 -3.30 -10.32
C TRP A 108 -11.29 -4.18 -9.08
N ARG A 109 -12.25 -5.11 -9.11
CA ARG A 109 -12.43 -6.10 -8.05
C ARG A 109 -11.72 -7.39 -8.41
N TYR A 110 -11.10 -8.01 -7.42
CA TYR A 110 -10.48 -9.33 -7.54
C TYR A 110 -11.21 -10.35 -6.67
N SER A 111 -11.28 -11.58 -7.15
CA SER A 111 -11.91 -12.69 -6.44
C SER A 111 -10.90 -13.43 -5.57
N ALA A 112 -9.67 -13.64 -6.06
CA ALA A 112 -8.62 -14.36 -5.36
C ALA A 112 -7.20 -13.91 -5.80
N VAL A 113 -6.22 -14.16 -4.94
CA VAL A 113 -4.78 -13.97 -5.18
C VAL A 113 -4.04 -15.28 -4.96
N ARG A 114 -3.13 -15.64 -5.88
CA ARG A 114 -2.27 -16.83 -5.71
C ARG A 114 -1.28 -16.62 -4.55
N PRO A 115 -0.81 -17.69 -3.88
CA PRO A 115 0.22 -17.55 -2.85
C PRO A 115 1.46 -16.93 -3.48
N THR A 116 1.99 -15.88 -2.86
CA THR A 116 3.11 -15.11 -3.41
C THR A 116 3.85 -14.39 -2.29
N GLY A 117 4.98 -13.78 -2.65
CA GLY A 117 5.89 -13.01 -1.79
C GLY A 117 7.12 -12.60 -2.59
N PRO A 118 8.09 -11.92 -1.98
CA PRO A 118 9.29 -11.45 -2.68
C PRO A 118 9.93 -12.53 -3.56
N GLY A 119 10.28 -12.17 -4.80
CA GLY A 119 10.82 -13.08 -5.81
C GLY A 119 9.79 -13.94 -6.55
N ARG A 120 8.50 -13.89 -6.20
CA ARG A 120 7.42 -14.65 -6.85
C ARG A 120 6.48 -13.73 -7.64
N MET A 121 5.83 -14.27 -8.67
CA MET A 121 4.89 -13.53 -9.50
C MET A 121 3.62 -13.15 -8.72
N LEU A 122 3.15 -11.91 -8.83
CA LEU A 122 1.83 -11.50 -8.35
C LEU A 122 0.77 -11.85 -9.40
N VAL A 123 -0.18 -12.70 -9.02
CA VAL A 123 -1.28 -13.15 -9.89
C VAL A 123 -2.61 -13.00 -9.16
N LEU A 124 -3.52 -12.23 -9.76
CA LEU A 124 -4.87 -11.98 -9.23
C LEU A 124 -5.91 -12.48 -10.22
N ALA A 125 -6.93 -13.19 -9.73
CA ALA A 125 -8.12 -13.50 -10.52
C ALA A 125 -9.15 -12.37 -10.34
N ASP A 126 -9.72 -11.85 -11.41
CA ASP A 126 -10.84 -10.91 -11.33
C ASP A 126 -12.17 -11.62 -11.00
N SER A 127 -13.28 -10.88 -11.02
CA SER A 127 -14.62 -11.41 -10.75
C SER A 127 -15.10 -12.45 -11.78
N ASP A 128 -14.53 -12.43 -12.99
CA ASP A 128 -14.86 -13.37 -14.07
C ASP A 128 -13.90 -14.57 -14.11
N GLY A 129 -12.94 -14.62 -13.18
CA GLY A 129 -11.94 -15.68 -13.07
C GLY A 129 -10.74 -15.50 -14.00
N VAL A 130 -10.59 -14.35 -14.67
CA VAL A 130 -9.45 -14.06 -15.54
C VAL A 130 -8.24 -13.71 -14.67
N GLU A 131 -7.11 -14.37 -14.94
CA GLU A 131 -5.87 -14.14 -14.20
C GLU A 131 -5.03 -12.99 -14.78
N HIS A 132 -4.74 -12.01 -13.94
CA HIS A 132 -3.89 -10.86 -14.22
C HIS A 132 -2.52 -11.05 -13.59
N ARG A 133 -1.47 -11.02 -14.41
CA ARG A 133 -0.07 -11.09 -13.96
C ARG A 133 0.49 -9.67 -13.83
N LEU A 134 0.92 -9.30 -12.62
CA LEU A 134 1.27 -7.92 -12.28
C LEU A 134 2.77 -7.71 -12.01
N GLY A 135 3.61 -8.69 -12.35
CA GLY A 135 5.06 -8.61 -12.15
C GLY A 135 5.55 -9.43 -10.96
N VAL A 136 6.87 -9.45 -10.79
CA VAL A 136 7.54 -10.17 -9.69
C VAL A 136 7.53 -9.28 -8.46
N VAL A 137 7.02 -9.78 -7.34
CA VAL A 137 6.97 -9.07 -6.06
C VAL A 137 8.38 -8.78 -5.57
N THR A 138 8.62 -7.54 -5.15
CA THR A 138 9.87 -7.12 -4.48
C THR A 138 9.65 -6.79 -3.01
N LEU A 139 8.47 -6.32 -2.65
CA LEU A 139 8.15 -5.94 -1.28
C LEU A 139 6.65 -6.08 -1.03
N ILE A 140 6.29 -6.50 0.18
CA ILE A 140 4.92 -6.45 0.70
C ILE A 140 4.95 -5.59 1.96
N SER A 141 4.00 -4.68 2.09
CA SER A 141 3.85 -3.82 3.27
C SER A 141 2.37 -3.71 3.63
N PRO A 142 1.97 -3.88 4.90
CA PRO A 142 0.60 -3.60 5.32
C PRO A 142 0.25 -2.13 5.06
N VAL A 143 -0.95 -1.86 4.56
CA VAL A 143 -1.49 -0.50 4.51
C VAL A 143 -1.95 -0.15 5.92
N ARG A 144 -1.26 0.79 6.55
CA ARG A 144 -1.61 1.21 7.92
C ARG A 144 -2.87 2.07 7.86
N PRO A 145 -3.87 1.82 8.72
CA PRO A 145 -5.03 2.68 8.81
C PRO A 145 -4.63 4.13 9.04
N SER A 146 -5.29 5.03 8.32
CA SER A 146 -5.17 6.48 8.51
C SER A 146 -6.53 7.03 8.94
N GLY A 147 -6.55 8.24 9.50
CA GLY A 147 -7.80 8.96 9.77
C GLY A 147 -8.60 9.17 8.48
N PRO A 148 -9.89 9.55 8.57
CA PRO A 148 -10.72 9.75 7.39
C PRO A 148 -10.11 10.80 6.44
N LEU A 149 -10.30 10.60 5.13
CA LEU A 149 -9.87 11.57 4.12
C LEU A 149 -10.63 12.90 4.26
N GLU A 150 -11.90 12.85 4.66
CA GLU A 150 -12.70 14.04 4.93
C GLU A 150 -12.17 14.80 6.16
N GLY A 151 -12.08 16.12 6.04
CA GLY A 151 -11.55 16.99 7.09
C GLY A 151 -10.03 17.02 7.17
N LEU A 152 -9.33 16.12 6.49
CA LEU A 152 -7.87 16.04 6.47
C LEU A 152 -7.26 17.37 5.99
N VAL A 153 -6.24 17.85 6.69
CA VAL A 153 -5.44 19.00 6.26
C VAL A 153 -4.11 18.54 5.68
N ARG A 154 -3.57 19.30 4.72
CA ARG A 154 -2.39 18.89 3.95
C ARG A 154 -1.16 18.56 4.83
N PRO A 155 -0.83 19.30 5.90
CA PRO A 155 0.31 18.94 6.75
C PRO A 155 0.17 17.56 7.41
N ASP A 156 -1.05 17.13 7.68
CA ASP A 156 -1.34 15.94 8.49
C ASP A 156 -1.43 14.65 7.66
N ILE A 157 -1.44 14.75 6.32
CA ILE A 157 -1.53 13.56 5.45
C ILE A 157 -0.30 12.64 5.58
N GLY A 158 0.85 13.16 6.02
CA GLY A 158 2.09 12.39 6.12
C GLY A 158 2.45 11.69 4.81
N ASN A 159 2.61 10.36 4.88
CA ASN A 159 2.88 9.48 3.72
C ASN A 159 1.61 8.82 3.18
N ALA A 160 0.43 9.14 3.71
CA ALA A 160 -0.80 8.52 3.28
C ALA A 160 -1.11 8.87 1.82
N VAL A 161 -1.51 7.88 1.06
CA VAL A 161 -1.94 8.05 -0.33
C VAL A 161 -3.35 7.54 -0.45
N TRP A 162 -4.27 8.42 -0.81
CA TRP A 162 -5.67 8.05 -1.03
C TRP A 162 -6.00 8.03 -2.52
N LEU A 163 -6.88 7.12 -2.91
CA LEU A 163 -7.56 7.14 -4.19
C LEU A 163 -9.03 7.47 -3.97
N VAL A 164 -9.52 8.40 -4.77
CA VAL A 164 -10.94 8.69 -4.93
C VAL A 164 -11.31 8.36 -6.36
N VAL A 165 -12.23 7.41 -6.54
CA VAL A 165 -12.87 7.12 -7.82
C VAL A 165 -14.14 7.97 -7.89
N LEU A 166 -14.27 8.71 -8.98
CA LEU A 166 -15.38 9.62 -9.22
C LEU A 166 -16.28 9.04 -10.31
N GLU A 167 -17.55 9.45 -10.29
CA GLU A 167 -18.53 9.12 -11.33
C GLU A 167 -18.00 9.51 -12.72
N GLY A 168 -18.28 8.67 -13.71
CA GLY A 168 -17.76 8.83 -15.07
C GLY A 168 -16.30 8.38 -15.24
N GLY A 169 -15.73 7.66 -14.26
CA GLY A 169 -14.41 7.01 -14.37
C GLY A 169 -13.21 7.94 -14.15
N ALA A 170 -13.44 9.16 -13.69
CA ALA A 170 -12.37 10.04 -13.25
C ALA A 170 -11.74 9.51 -11.96
N ARG A 171 -10.45 9.77 -11.78
CA ARG A 171 -9.68 9.27 -10.62
C ARG A 171 -8.86 10.41 -10.02
N ALA A 172 -8.92 10.57 -8.71
CA ALA A 172 -8.10 11.51 -7.97
C ALA A 172 -7.21 10.75 -6.99
N VAL A 173 -5.90 10.95 -7.07
CA VAL A 173 -4.95 10.47 -6.05
C VAL A 173 -4.58 11.64 -5.16
N VAL A 174 -4.91 11.54 -3.87
CA VAL A 174 -4.64 12.56 -2.87
C VAL A 174 -3.35 12.19 -2.12
N THR A 175 -2.37 13.07 -2.26
CA THR A 175 -1.11 13.10 -1.52
C THR A 175 -0.89 14.54 -1.03
N GLN A 176 0.35 14.97 -0.82
CA GLN A 176 0.69 16.40 -0.73
C GLN A 176 0.15 17.25 -1.90
N ARG A 177 -0.16 16.63 -3.04
CA ARG A 177 -0.95 17.21 -4.14
C ARG A 177 -2.10 16.27 -4.51
N ILE A 178 -3.17 16.83 -5.07
CA ILE A 178 -4.22 16.03 -5.72
C ILE A 178 -3.83 15.86 -7.18
N HIS A 179 -3.65 14.64 -7.64
CA HIS A 179 -3.48 14.32 -9.05
C HIS A 179 -4.80 13.81 -9.59
N LEU A 180 -5.36 14.50 -10.58
CA LEU A 180 -6.67 14.19 -11.15
C LEU A 180 -6.49 13.70 -12.59
N TRP A 181 -7.13 12.58 -12.90
CA TRP A 181 -7.28 12.06 -14.26
C TRP A 181 -8.76 12.13 -14.64
N GLN A 182 -9.06 12.88 -15.70
CA GLN A 182 -10.41 13.01 -16.25
C GLN A 182 -10.48 12.30 -17.59
N VAL A 183 -11.54 11.51 -17.77
CA VAL A 183 -11.81 10.81 -19.03
C VAL A 183 -12.63 11.74 -19.91
N GLU A 184 -12.06 12.16 -21.04
CA GLU A 184 -12.69 13.03 -22.03
C GLU A 184 -12.80 12.24 -23.34
N GLY A 185 -13.88 11.46 -23.48
CA GLY A 185 -14.07 10.53 -24.59
C GLY A 185 -13.03 9.41 -24.57
N ARG A 186 -12.08 9.43 -25.52
CA ARG A 186 -10.96 8.47 -25.60
C ARG A 186 -9.65 9.00 -25.02
N ALA A 187 -9.60 10.28 -24.63
CA ALA A 187 -8.42 10.90 -24.05
C ALA A 187 -8.52 10.89 -22.52
N VAL A 188 -7.37 10.79 -21.85
CA VAL A 188 -7.27 10.98 -20.40
C VAL A 188 -6.42 12.21 -20.14
N ARG A 189 -7.03 13.24 -19.56
CA ARG A 189 -6.34 14.48 -19.17
C ARG A 189 -5.88 14.37 -17.72
N LYS A 190 -4.59 14.58 -17.48
CA LYS A 190 -4.03 14.67 -16.13
C LYS A 190 -3.85 16.13 -15.71
N SER A 191 -4.28 16.47 -14.50
CA SER A 191 -4.02 17.75 -13.84
C SER A 191 -3.52 17.55 -12.42
N SER A 192 -2.90 18.58 -11.82
CA SER A 192 -2.39 18.53 -10.44
C SER A 192 -2.79 19.76 -9.67
N HIS A 193 -3.48 19.57 -8.55
CA HIS A 193 -4.06 20.63 -7.74
C HIS A 193 -3.34 20.74 -6.40
N THR A 194 -3.10 21.98 -5.98
CA THR A 194 -2.61 22.28 -4.63
C THR A 194 -3.81 22.47 -3.71
N TRP A 195 -3.80 21.82 -2.55
CA TRP A 195 -4.91 21.85 -1.59
C TRP A 195 -4.40 22.17 -0.19
N GLU A 196 -5.30 22.60 0.68
CA GLU A 196 -5.06 22.91 2.09
C GLU A 196 -5.87 21.98 3.00
N ARG A 197 -7.15 21.76 2.67
CA ARG A 197 -8.04 20.85 3.39
C ARG A 197 -8.95 20.09 2.42
N ILE A 198 -9.18 18.80 2.69
CA ILE A 198 -10.26 18.05 2.06
C ILE A 198 -11.56 18.37 2.82
N VAL A 199 -12.52 18.94 2.11
CA VAL A 199 -13.79 19.38 2.70
C VAL A 199 -14.78 18.23 2.75
N ASN A 200 -14.85 17.43 1.69
CA ASN A 200 -15.73 16.28 1.60
C ASN A 200 -15.11 15.22 0.67
N ALA A 201 -15.23 13.96 1.04
CA ALA A 201 -14.87 12.82 0.20
C ALA A 201 -15.75 11.59 0.46
N ALA A 202 -16.92 11.75 1.10
CA ALA A 202 -17.80 10.63 1.40
C ALA A 202 -18.35 9.98 0.12
N SER A 203 -18.44 8.64 0.14
CA SER A 203 -19.03 7.87 -0.96
C SER A 203 -20.48 8.31 -1.21
N GLY A 204 -20.81 8.58 -2.47
CA GLY A 204 -22.12 9.08 -2.89
C GLY A 204 -22.27 10.61 -2.82
N GLU A 205 -21.28 11.34 -2.30
CA GLU A 205 -21.28 12.80 -2.22
C GLU A 205 -20.25 13.44 -3.16
N GLU A 206 -20.28 14.76 -3.29
CA GLU A 206 -19.32 15.53 -4.09
C GLU A 206 -17.95 15.62 -3.40
N PHE A 207 -16.89 15.22 -4.12
CA PHE A 207 -15.50 15.39 -3.68
C PHE A 207 -15.12 16.87 -3.76
N ARG A 208 -14.84 17.48 -2.60
CA ARG A 208 -14.52 18.91 -2.46
C ARG A 208 -13.25 19.14 -1.66
N TYR A 209 -12.45 20.11 -2.09
CA TYR A 209 -11.28 20.57 -1.33
C TYR A 209 -11.15 22.09 -1.34
N ALA A 210 -10.50 22.63 -0.31
CA ALA A 210 -10.08 24.02 -0.23
C ALA A 210 -8.66 24.16 -0.85
N PRO A 211 -8.44 25.05 -1.82
CA PRO A 211 -7.13 25.23 -2.45
C PRO A 211 -6.13 25.92 -1.50
N ALA A 212 -4.85 25.58 -1.63
CA ALA A 212 -3.80 26.29 -0.90
C ALA A 212 -3.53 27.65 -1.56
N GLY A 213 -3.78 28.73 -0.83
CA GLY A 213 -3.72 30.10 -1.35
C GLY A 213 -5.04 30.86 -1.21
N GLY A 214 -6.06 30.23 -0.62
CA GLY A 214 -7.40 30.81 -0.52
C GLY A 214 -8.16 30.75 -1.85
N GLY A 215 -9.45 31.08 -1.78
CA GLY A 215 -10.36 31.00 -2.93
C GLY A 215 -11.57 30.11 -2.65
N ALA A 216 -12.44 29.99 -3.66
CA ALA A 216 -13.61 29.13 -3.57
C ALA A 216 -13.21 27.66 -3.48
N GLN A 217 -14.03 26.87 -2.79
CA GLN A 217 -13.88 25.41 -2.78
C GLN A 217 -14.01 24.86 -4.20
N VAL A 218 -13.21 23.85 -4.50
CA VAL A 218 -13.23 23.17 -5.80
C VAL A 218 -13.99 21.86 -5.65
N SER A 219 -14.97 21.62 -6.52
CA SER A 219 -15.68 20.34 -6.65
C SER A 219 -15.12 19.57 -7.84
N LEU A 220 -14.81 18.29 -7.66
CA LEU A 220 -14.28 17.43 -8.72
C LEU A 220 -15.30 16.41 -9.26
N GLY A 221 -16.43 16.24 -8.59
CA GLY A 221 -17.51 15.33 -8.97
C GLY A 221 -17.90 14.37 -7.84
N ARG A 222 -18.93 13.57 -8.09
CA ARG A 222 -19.48 12.61 -7.13
C ARG A 222 -18.54 11.43 -6.90
N VAL A 223 -18.34 11.06 -5.65
CA VAL A 223 -17.49 9.94 -5.22
C VAL A 223 -18.23 8.62 -5.37
N GLU A 224 -17.60 7.66 -6.04
CA GLU A 224 -18.05 6.26 -6.09
C GLU A 224 -17.31 5.39 -5.06
N LEU A 225 -16.02 5.65 -4.85
CA LEU A 225 -15.17 4.83 -4.00
C LEU A 225 -14.01 5.65 -3.45
N VAL A 226 -13.65 5.40 -2.18
CA VAL A 226 -12.45 5.93 -1.53
C VAL A 226 -11.63 4.79 -0.97
N LEU A 227 -10.35 4.72 -1.32
CA LEU A 227 -9.42 3.70 -0.85
C LEU A 227 -8.14 4.35 -0.31
N LEU A 228 -7.69 3.88 0.86
CA LEU A 228 -6.34 4.14 1.34
C LEU A 228 -5.38 3.19 0.63
N LEU A 229 -4.37 3.74 -0.04
CA LEU A 229 -3.40 2.96 -0.82
C LEU A 229 -2.09 2.72 -0.08
N GLU A 230 -1.71 3.66 0.79
CA GLU A 230 -0.46 3.71 1.56
C GLU A 230 -0.71 4.50 2.84
N GLY A 231 -0.05 4.18 3.94
CA GLY A 231 -0.16 4.85 5.24
C GLY A 231 1.10 4.69 6.09
#